data_AF-A0A353TYU8-F1
#
_entry.id   AF-A0A353TYU8-F1
#
_cell.length_a   1.000
_cell.length_b   1.000
_cell.length_c   1.000
_cell.angle_alpha   90.00
_cell.angle_beta   90.00
_cell.angle_gamma   90.00
#
_symmetry.space_group_name_H-M   'P 1'
#
loop_
_entity.id
_entity.type
_entity.pdbx_description
1 polymer ?
#
loop_
_entity_poly.entity_id
_entity_poly.type
_entity_poly.pdbx_seq_one_letter_code
_entity_poly.pdbx_strand_id
1 'polypeptide(L)'
;MLQLGLVFYNAGDLNQSMVYYKRVINEFPGTSEAEEALMGLRGVYMDQNDPNGYISYTNQIGGFARVDDRQRDSLTYIAAERQYLAGNCEGSLAQLDSYLQSFPEGRFALNAHFYKADCLYRAGRMDEALSSFEYVSGRGKSLFSEDAIKYAGQIHYHNKRYSNALDYFRRLEEEADLEENRQEAIIGQMRALSKMDNAASTLSAAEKVIGNSRMAAEIVREARFIKAASYMQLGDASKALGEYRIIAANPSSREGAESKYMVAQLLYNDNKTDEAAEEIFDFVSKGTPHQYWMARSFILLSDIYAGRQEYFQATQYLESLLENYTSTDDDIRTLAGQKLEQYKAKQ
;
A
#
# COMPACT_ATOMS: atom_id res chain seq x y z
N MET A 1 49.80 19.38 -17.02
CA MET A 1 49.33 18.41 -16.00
C MET A 1 47.83 18.54 -15.78
N LEU A 2 47.30 19.74 -15.52
CA LEU A 2 45.85 19.98 -15.43
C LEU A 2 45.07 19.45 -16.65
N GLN A 3 45.50 19.82 -17.86
CA GLN A 3 44.91 19.35 -19.12
C GLN A 3 45.00 17.83 -19.31
N LEU A 4 46.05 17.18 -18.79
CA LEU A 4 46.14 15.71 -18.82
C LEU A 4 45.08 15.08 -17.92
N GLY A 5 44.87 15.63 -16.72
CA GLY A 5 43.79 15.20 -15.83
C GLY A 5 42.42 15.25 -16.51
N LEU A 6 42.15 16.33 -17.25
CA LEU A 6 40.92 16.48 -18.04
C LEU A 6 40.83 15.51 -19.22
N VAL A 7 41.93 15.27 -19.94
CA VAL A 7 41.95 14.29 -21.04
C VAL A 7 41.63 12.88 -20.53
N PHE A 8 42.27 12.46 -19.43
CA PHE A 8 41.99 11.15 -18.83
C PHE A 8 40.56 11.06 -18.28
N TYR A 9 40.05 12.14 -17.69
CA TYR A 9 38.65 12.21 -17.24
C TYR A 9 37.67 11.97 -18.39
N ASN A 10 37.85 12.70 -19.51
CA ASN A 10 37.02 12.57 -20.70
C ASN A 10 37.15 11.19 -21.38
N ALA A 11 38.29 10.51 -21.19
CA ALA A 11 38.52 9.15 -21.65
C ALA A 11 37.92 8.07 -20.71
N GLY A 12 37.34 8.46 -19.57
CA GLY A 12 36.80 7.55 -18.55
C GLY A 12 37.86 6.90 -17.66
N ASP A 13 39.15 7.23 -17.83
CA ASP A 13 40.22 6.74 -16.95
C ASP A 13 40.30 7.62 -15.70
N LEU A 14 39.34 7.40 -14.81
CA LEU A 14 39.19 8.14 -13.55
C LEU A 14 40.43 7.99 -12.65
N ASN A 15 41.10 6.83 -12.68
CA ASN A 15 42.29 6.58 -11.87
C ASN A 15 43.47 7.44 -12.32
N GLN A 16 43.77 7.47 -13.63
CA GLN A 16 44.83 8.36 -14.15
C GLN A 16 44.44 9.83 -14.00
N SER A 17 43.18 10.18 -14.26
CA SER A 17 42.68 11.54 -14.06
C SER A 17 42.96 12.05 -12.64
N MET A 18 42.62 11.25 -11.63
CA MET A 18 42.90 11.55 -10.22
C MET A 18 44.39 11.77 -9.95
N VAL A 19 45.27 10.94 -10.53
CA VAL A 19 46.73 11.08 -10.35
C VAL A 19 47.20 12.45 -10.84
N TYR A 20 46.81 12.86 -12.04
CA TYR A 20 47.23 14.14 -12.60
C TYR A 20 46.64 15.34 -11.88
N TYR A 21 45.36 15.28 -11.47
CA TYR A 21 44.77 16.36 -10.67
C TYR A 21 45.45 16.48 -9.30
N LYS A 22 45.65 15.37 -8.57
CA LYS A 22 46.37 15.39 -7.28
C LYS A 22 47.79 15.94 -7.42
N ARG A 23 48.47 15.66 -8.52
CA ARG A 23 49.80 16.20 -8.80
C ARG A 23 49.79 17.73 -8.93
N VAL A 24 48.83 18.30 -9.68
CA VAL A 24 48.68 19.76 -9.80
C VAL A 24 48.40 20.40 -8.44
N ILE A 25 47.50 19.80 -7.65
CA ILE A 25 47.10 20.31 -6.34
C ILE A 25 48.28 20.31 -5.35
N ASN A 26 49.07 19.23 -5.35
CA ASN A 26 50.18 19.07 -4.41
C ASN A 26 51.42 19.88 -4.82
N GLU A 27 51.70 20.02 -6.12
CA GLU A 27 52.90 20.71 -6.62
C GLU A 27 52.69 22.25 -6.73
N PHE A 28 51.45 22.72 -6.92
CA PHE A 28 51.14 24.14 -7.14
C PHE A 28 50.02 24.68 -6.21
N PRO A 29 50.12 24.51 -4.88
CA PRO A 29 49.04 24.86 -3.96
C PRO A 29 48.67 26.35 -4.00
N GLY A 30 47.36 26.66 -3.97
CA GLY A 30 46.83 28.03 -3.95
C GLY A 30 46.86 28.77 -5.29
N THR A 31 47.19 28.09 -6.40
CA THR A 31 47.07 28.63 -7.76
C THR A 31 45.68 28.40 -8.36
N SER A 32 45.30 29.19 -9.36
CA SER A 32 44.08 28.98 -10.14
C SER A 32 43.99 27.57 -10.73
N GLU A 33 45.13 27.04 -11.20
CA GLU A 33 45.23 25.70 -11.77
C GLU A 33 45.01 24.61 -10.72
N ALA A 34 45.44 24.84 -9.47
CA ALA A 34 45.16 23.93 -8.36
C ALA A 34 43.69 23.99 -7.94
N GLU A 35 43.04 25.15 -8.00
CA GLU A 35 41.60 25.28 -7.78
C GLU A 35 40.79 24.56 -8.87
N GLU A 36 41.15 24.71 -10.14
CA GLU A 36 40.55 23.97 -11.25
C GLU A 36 40.79 22.46 -11.10
N ALA A 37 42.01 22.05 -10.71
CA ALA A 37 42.31 20.64 -10.45
C ALA A 37 41.51 20.08 -9.27
N LEU A 38 41.25 20.86 -8.21
CA LEU A 38 40.38 20.46 -7.10
C LEU A 38 38.95 20.22 -7.58
N MET A 39 38.42 21.09 -8.44
CA MET A 39 37.07 20.90 -9.02
C MET A 39 37.02 19.65 -9.91
N GLY A 40 38.03 19.43 -10.75
CA GLY A 40 38.14 18.21 -11.56
C GLY A 40 38.25 16.95 -10.71
N LEU A 41 39.09 16.99 -9.67
CA LEU A 41 39.26 15.89 -8.73
C LEU A 41 37.97 15.59 -7.96
N ARG A 42 37.21 16.61 -7.55
CA ARG A 42 35.89 16.43 -6.96
C ARG A 42 34.97 15.67 -7.92
N GLY A 43 34.94 16.04 -9.20
CA GLY A 43 34.18 15.32 -10.23
C GLY A 43 34.56 13.83 -10.29
N VAL A 44 35.86 13.53 -10.34
CA VAL A 44 36.38 12.15 -10.34
C VAL A 44 35.87 11.36 -9.13
N TYR A 45 36.02 11.90 -7.93
CA TYR A 45 35.55 11.23 -6.71
C TYR A 45 34.02 11.02 -6.70
N MET A 46 33.25 11.99 -7.18
CA MET A 46 31.80 11.86 -7.25
C MET A 46 31.35 10.81 -8.28
N ASP A 47 32.10 10.63 -9.37
CA ASP A 47 31.82 9.60 -10.37
C ASP A 47 32.25 8.20 -9.92
N GLN A 48 33.22 8.13 -9.00
CA GLN A 48 33.57 6.91 -8.27
C GLN A 48 32.66 6.65 -7.05
N ASN A 49 31.67 7.51 -6.79
CA ASN A 49 30.81 7.46 -5.61
C ASN A 49 31.57 7.48 -4.26
N ASP A 50 32.68 8.21 -4.20
CA ASP A 50 33.56 8.31 -3.03
C ASP A 50 33.73 9.77 -2.54
N PRO A 51 32.65 10.41 -2.03
CA PRO A 51 32.76 11.75 -1.45
C PRO A 51 33.66 11.78 -0.20
N ASN A 52 33.74 10.68 0.55
CA ASN A 52 34.54 10.57 1.77
C ASN A 52 36.04 10.58 1.47
N GLY A 53 36.47 9.95 0.38
CA GLY A 53 37.84 10.02 -0.12
C GLY A 53 38.23 11.44 -0.53
N TYR A 54 37.34 12.17 -1.20
CA TYR A 54 37.57 13.58 -1.53
C TYR A 54 37.71 14.43 -0.27
N ILE A 55 36.81 14.27 0.71
CA ILE A 55 36.84 15.00 1.99
C ILE A 55 38.12 14.66 2.77
N SER A 56 38.53 13.39 2.80
CA SER A 56 39.74 12.94 3.49
C SER A 56 41.00 13.53 2.84
N TYR A 57 41.08 13.49 1.50
CA TYR A 57 42.19 14.07 0.76
C TYR A 57 42.29 15.58 0.98
N THR A 58 41.19 16.31 0.84
CA THR A 58 41.16 17.77 1.04
C THR A 58 41.47 18.18 2.47
N ASN A 59 41.05 17.41 3.47
CA ASN A 59 41.43 17.62 4.88
C ASN A 59 42.93 17.39 5.12
N GLN A 60 43.55 16.43 4.42
CA GLN A 60 44.99 16.18 4.50
C GLN A 60 45.81 17.35 3.92
N ILE A 61 45.35 17.95 2.81
CA ILE A 61 46.00 19.12 2.20
C ILE A 61 45.80 20.38 3.07
N GLY A 62 44.60 20.57 3.61
CA GLY A 62 44.26 21.73 4.43
C GLY A 62 44.27 23.06 3.65
N GLY A 63 44.14 24.17 4.37
CA GLY A 63 44.18 25.51 3.78
C GLY A 63 43.12 25.72 2.70
N PHE A 64 43.57 26.12 1.51
CA PHE A 64 42.72 26.44 0.34
C PHE A 64 41.87 25.27 -0.15
N ALA A 65 42.28 24.02 0.11
CA ALA A 65 41.56 22.82 -0.34
C ALA A 65 40.47 22.37 0.64
N ARG A 66 40.44 22.91 1.87
CA ARG A 66 39.59 22.41 2.95
C ARG A 66 38.11 22.52 2.59
N VAL A 67 37.39 21.42 2.73
CA VAL A 67 35.95 21.36 2.55
C VAL A 67 35.26 21.78 3.85
N ASP A 68 34.44 22.82 3.78
CA ASP A 68 33.65 23.27 4.94
C ASP A 68 32.40 22.40 5.18
N ASP A 69 31.71 22.61 6.29
CA ASP A 69 30.56 21.79 6.69
C ASP A 69 29.42 21.86 5.68
N ARG A 70 29.22 23.01 5.03
CA ARG A 70 28.17 23.17 4.00
C ARG A 70 28.49 22.37 2.75
N GLN A 71 29.76 22.35 2.34
CA GLN A 71 30.21 21.56 1.23
C GLN A 71 30.18 20.06 1.55
N ARG A 72 30.55 19.66 2.78
CA ARG A 72 30.47 18.27 3.24
C ARG A 72 29.02 17.77 3.24
N ASP A 73 28.08 18.55 3.79
CA ASP A 73 26.64 18.29 3.75
C ASP A 73 26.18 18.01 2.31
N SER A 74 26.45 18.94 1.39
CA SER A 74 26.05 18.80 -0.02
C SER A 74 26.72 17.61 -0.72
N LEU A 75 28.02 17.38 -0.53
CA LEU A 75 28.76 16.31 -1.20
C LEU A 75 28.25 14.92 -0.80
N THR A 76 28.08 14.72 0.50
CA THR A 76 27.67 13.43 1.06
C THR A 76 26.23 13.09 0.67
N TYR A 77 25.32 14.06 0.68
CA TYR A 77 23.96 13.88 0.16
C TYR A 77 23.92 13.56 -1.35
N ILE A 78 24.63 14.33 -2.19
CA ILE A 78 24.58 14.14 -3.66
C ILE A 78 25.06 12.74 -4.06
N ALA A 79 26.06 12.19 -3.37
CA ALA A 79 26.51 10.82 -3.63
C ALA A 79 25.40 9.79 -3.31
N ALA A 80 24.75 9.95 -2.16
CA ALA A 80 23.65 9.09 -1.73
C ALA A 80 22.43 9.18 -2.68
N GLU A 81 22.10 10.40 -3.13
CA GLU A 81 21.05 10.67 -4.11
C GLU A 81 21.36 10.04 -5.47
N ARG A 82 22.61 10.13 -5.96
CA ARG A 82 23.01 9.46 -7.22
C ARG A 82 22.77 7.95 -7.16
N GLN A 83 23.09 7.30 -6.04
CA GLN A 83 22.81 5.87 -5.85
C GLN A 83 21.31 5.57 -5.87
N TYR A 84 20.51 6.40 -5.19
CA TYR A 84 19.05 6.28 -5.18
C TYR A 84 18.47 6.40 -6.59
N LEU A 85 18.86 7.44 -7.34
CA LEU A 85 18.39 7.69 -8.70
C LEU A 85 18.84 6.60 -9.69
N ALA A 86 19.97 5.93 -9.42
CA ALA A 86 20.42 4.76 -10.17
C ALA A 86 19.67 3.47 -9.80
N GLY A 87 18.76 3.51 -8.82
CA GLY A 87 18.03 2.35 -8.31
C GLY A 87 18.82 1.47 -7.35
N ASN A 88 20.07 1.83 -7.02
CA ASN A 88 20.89 1.10 -6.07
C ASN A 88 20.54 1.48 -4.62
N CYS A 89 19.40 0.96 -4.16
CA CYS A 89 18.92 1.24 -2.81
C CYS A 89 19.86 0.75 -1.70
N GLU A 90 20.54 -0.39 -1.87
CA GLU A 90 21.47 -0.90 -0.86
C GLU A 90 22.65 0.06 -0.64
N GLY A 91 23.28 0.51 -1.73
CA GLY A 91 24.35 1.50 -1.67
C GLY A 91 23.88 2.86 -1.17
N SER A 92 22.68 3.29 -1.59
CA SER A 92 22.10 4.56 -1.15
C SER A 92 21.81 4.57 0.36
N LEU A 93 21.22 3.51 0.91
CA LEU A 93 20.87 3.42 2.33
C LEU A 93 22.08 3.63 3.24
N ALA A 94 23.21 2.98 2.95
CA ALA A 94 24.43 3.15 3.73
C ALA A 94 24.94 4.61 3.72
N GLN A 95 24.88 5.28 2.57
CA GLN A 95 25.31 6.68 2.44
C GLN A 95 24.31 7.66 3.07
N LEU A 96 23.00 7.40 2.94
CA LEU A 96 21.95 8.18 3.59
C LEU A 96 22.03 8.08 5.11
N ASP A 97 22.31 6.89 5.66
CA ASP A 97 22.53 6.70 7.10
C ASP A 97 23.76 7.49 7.58
N SER A 98 24.87 7.41 6.86
CA SER A 98 26.07 8.18 7.17
C SER A 98 25.83 9.69 7.09
N TYR A 99 25.06 10.14 6.09
CA TYR A 99 24.66 11.53 5.92
C TYR A 99 23.82 12.00 7.11
N LEU A 100 22.74 11.28 7.45
CA LEU A 100 21.83 11.64 8.55
C LEU A 100 22.50 11.58 9.92
N GLN A 101 23.52 10.73 10.11
CA GLN A 101 24.33 10.72 11.32
C GLN A 101 25.23 11.97 11.43
N SER A 102 25.81 12.40 10.31
CA SER A 102 26.74 13.53 10.27
C SER A 102 26.04 14.89 10.23
N PHE A 103 24.86 14.94 9.60
CA PHE A 103 24.07 16.14 9.35
C PHE A 103 22.58 15.89 9.67
N PRO A 104 22.22 15.62 10.94
CA PRO A 104 20.83 15.32 11.33
C PRO A 104 19.86 16.48 11.08
N GLU A 105 20.39 17.72 11.06
CA GLU A 105 19.68 18.94 10.68
C GLU A 105 20.28 19.57 9.41
N GLY A 106 20.94 18.75 8.58
CA GLY A 106 21.52 19.16 7.31
C GLY A 106 20.49 19.70 6.34
N ARG A 107 20.96 20.45 5.35
CA ARG A 107 20.11 21.09 4.33
C ARG A 107 19.23 20.08 3.59
N PHE A 108 19.71 18.85 3.44
CA PHE A 108 19.04 17.77 2.70
C PHE A 108 18.49 16.67 3.61
N ALA A 109 18.39 16.90 4.93
CA ALA A 109 17.86 15.91 5.87
C ALA A 109 16.46 15.40 5.48
N LEU A 110 15.57 16.31 5.04
CA LEU A 110 14.23 15.94 4.58
C LEU A 110 14.28 14.99 3.38
N ASN A 111 15.05 15.33 2.35
CA ASN A 111 15.23 14.51 1.15
C ASN A 111 15.85 13.15 1.48
N ALA A 112 16.87 13.16 2.34
CA ALA A 112 17.58 11.95 2.74
C ALA A 112 16.67 10.99 3.51
N HIS A 113 15.83 11.50 4.43
CA HIS A 113 14.81 10.70 5.09
C HIS A 113 13.80 10.14 4.08
N PHE A 114 13.37 10.91 3.09
CA PHE A 114 12.42 10.41 2.08
C PHE A 114 13.02 9.28 1.24
N TYR A 115 14.23 9.46 0.68
CA TYR A 115 14.89 8.41 -0.12
C TYR A 115 15.22 7.17 0.69
N LYS A 116 15.61 7.36 1.97
CA LYS A 116 15.80 6.25 2.90
C LYS A 116 14.49 5.50 3.11
N ALA A 117 13.39 6.21 3.36
CA ALA A 117 12.08 5.61 3.57
C ALA A 117 11.61 4.80 2.35
N ASP A 118 11.71 5.36 1.14
CA ASP A 118 11.33 4.67 -0.10
C ASP A 118 12.16 3.40 -0.33
N CYS A 119 13.48 3.46 -0.15
CA CYS A 119 14.33 2.27 -0.26
C CYS A 119 14.00 1.20 0.78
N LEU A 120 13.74 1.60 2.04
CA LEU A 120 13.34 0.67 3.10
C LEU A 120 11.97 0.04 2.82
N TYR A 121 11.02 0.82 2.31
CA TYR A 121 9.68 0.36 1.93
C TYR A 121 9.76 -0.71 0.83
N ARG A 122 10.54 -0.45 -0.23
CA ARG A 122 10.78 -1.43 -1.32
C ARG A 122 11.49 -2.70 -0.84
N ALA A 123 12.31 -2.59 0.20
CA ALA A 123 12.99 -3.72 0.83
C ALA A 123 12.11 -4.49 1.85
N GLY A 124 10.87 -4.05 2.08
CA GLY A 124 9.97 -4.66 3.06
C GLY A 124 10.28 -4.32 4.53
N ARG A 125 11.21 -3.39 4.78
CA ARG A 125 11.62 -2.95 6.13
C ARG A 125 10.66 -1.87 6.66
N MET A 126 9.41 -2.27 6.87
CA MET A 126 8.28 -1.36 7.09
C MET A 126 8.42 -0.44 8.31
N ASP A 127 8.88 -0.94 9.46
CA ASP A 127 8.99 -0.11 10.67
C ASP A 127 10.09 0.97 10.55
N GLU A 128 11.18 0.66 9.86
CA GLU A 128 12.26 1.62 9.61
C GLU A 128 11.86 2.65 8.55
N ALA A 129 11.14 2.20 7.50
CA ALA A 129 10.55 3.07 6.50
C ALA A 129 9.58 4.06 7.16
N LEU A 130 8.71 3.55 8.04
CA LEU A 130 7.73 4.35 8.78
C LEU A 130 8.43 5.48 9.54
N SER A 131 9.45 5.16 10.34
CA SER A 131 10.18 6.17 11.12
C SER A 131 10.69 7.34 10.27
N SER A 132 11.15 7.06 9.04
CA SER A 132 11.64 8.08 8.11
C SER A 132 10.51 8.82 7.38
N PHE A 133 9.41 8.14 7.01
CA PHE A 133 8.23 8.81 6.47
C PHE A 133 7.56 9.72 7.50
N GLU A 134 7.50 9.31 8.78
CA GLU A 134 6.95 10.13 9.85
C GLU A 134 7.79 11.40 10.06
N TYR A 135 9.12 11.29 10.00
CA TYR A 135 10.01 12.45 9.99
C TYR A 135 9.64 13.44 8.87
N VAL A 136 9.48 12.95 7.63
CA VAL A 136 9.16 13.78 6.47
C VAL A 136 7.79 14.44 6.62
N SER A 137 6.77 13.66 6.99
CA SER A 137 5.40 14.13 7.16
C SER A 137 5.22 15.12 8.33
N GLY A 138 6.16 15.14 9.27
CA GLY A 138 6.17 16.06 10.43
C GLY A 138 6.83 17.41 10.16
N ARG A 139 7.47 17.61 9.00
CA ARG A 139 8.20 18.85 8.66
C ARG A 139 7.40 19.85 7.82
N GLY A 140 6.11 19.60 7.63
CA GLY A 140 5.19 20.44 6.85
C GLY A 140 5.17 20.12 5.36
N LYS A 141 4.37 20.88 4.61
CA LYS A 141 4.14 20.65 3.18
C LYS A 141 5.43 20.80 2.37
N SER A 142 5.72 19.80 1.56
CA SER A 142 6.89 19.75 0.66
C SER A 142 6.57 18.86 -0.54
N LEU A 143 7.50 18.75 -1.48
CA LEU A 143 7.34 17.83 -2.62
C LEU A 143 7.27 16.35 -2.20
N PHE A 144 7.66 16.03 -0.96
CA PHE A 144 7.66 14.67 -0.41
C PHE A 144 6.52 14.41 0.58
N SER A 145 5.80 15.44 1.03
CA SER A 145 4.88 15.31 2.17
C SER A 145 3.70 14.39 1.86
N GLU A 146 3.11 14.49 0.67
CA GLU A 146 1.96 13.64 0.30
C GLU A 146 2.32 12.16 0.28
N ASP A 147 3.42 11.79 -0.40
CA ASP A 147 3.88 10.41 -0.44
C ASP A 147 4.26 9.90 0.94
N ALA A 148 4.92 10.73 1.76
CA ALA A 148 5.25 10.35 3.13
C ALA A 148 4.02 10.09 3.99
N ILE A 149 3.00 10.95 3.91
CA ILE A 149 1.71 10.77 4.62
C ILE A 149 1.01 9.50 4.12
N LYS A 150 0.96 9.31 2.79
CA LYS A 150 0.34 8.14 2.15
C LYS A 150 0.98 6.84 2.61
N TYR A 151 2.30 6.70 2.48
CA TYR A 151 3.00 5.49 2.85
C TYR A 151 2.98 5.25 4.36
N ALA A 152 3.06 6.29 5.19
CA ALA A 152 2.88 6.14 6.64
C ALA A 152 1.48 5.60 6.98
N GLY A 153 0.42 6.13 6.36
CA GLY A 153 -0.95 5.64 6.52
C GLY A 153 -1.10 4.17 6.10
N GLN A 154 -0.54 3.79 4.95
CA GLN A 154 -0.55 2.41 4.46
C GLN A 154 0.21 1.47 5.39
N ILE A 155 1.40 1.85 5.87
CA ILE A 155 2.19 1.03 6.81
C ILE A 155 1.43 0.84 8.13
N HIS A 156 0.85 1.92 8.69
CA HIS A 156 0.03 1.81 9.90
C HIS A 156 -1.18 0.89 9.69
N TYR A 157 -1.84 0.95 8.53
CA TYR A 157 -2.95 0.06 8.19
C TYR A 157 -2.50 -1.41 8.14
N HIS A 158 -1.40 -1.70 7.45
CA HIS A 158 -0.84 -3.06 7.36
C HIS A 158 -0.42 -3.60 8.73
N ASN A 159 0.12 -2.74 9.59
CA ASN A 159 0.47 -3.06 10.97
C ASN A 159 -0.74 -3.12 11.92
N LYS A 160 -1.97 -3.05 11.39
CA LYS A 160 -3.25 -3.08 12.13
C LYS A 160 -3.41 -1.93 13.13
N ARG A 161 -2.63 -0.85 12.98
CA ARG A 161 -2.73 0.39 13.75
C ARG A 161 -3.77 1.30 13.09
N TYR A 162 -5.01 0.83 13.02
CA TYR A 162 -6.06 1.47 12.20
C TYR A 162 -6.39 2.90 12.60
N SER A 163 -6.28 3.24 13.90
CA SER A 163 -6.48 4.63 14.35
C SER A 163 -5.40 5.56 13.79
N ASN A 164 -4.12 5.17 13.86
CA ASN A 164 -3.03 5.96 13.27
C ASN A 164 -3.18 6.04 11.75
N ALA A 165 -3.53 4.93 11.10
CA ALA A 165 -3.78 4.92 9.65
C ALA A 165 -4.88 5.92 9.27
N LEU A 166 -5.99 5.93 10.01
CA LEU A 166 -7.10 6.86 9.80
C LEU A 166 -6.65 8.32 9.93
N ASP A 167 -5.82 8.64 10.92
CA ASP A 167 -5.29 9.99 11.10
C ASP A 167 -4.41 10.43 9.92
N TYR A 168 -3.52 9.55 9.43
CA TYR A 168 -2.73 9.82 8.24
C TYR A 168 -3.59 9.96 6.97
N PHE A 169 -4.59 9.10 6.77
CA PHE A 169 -5.46 9.21 5.60
C PHE A 169 -6.38 10.44 5.65
N ARG A 170 -6.78 10.93 6.82
CA ARG A 170 -7.48 12.22 6.94
C ARG A 170 -6.58 13.38 6.54
N ARG A 171 -5.35 13.40 7.07
CA ARG A 171 -4.34 14.38 6.67
C ARG A 171 -4.05 14.33 5.17
N LEU A 172 -3.99 13.13 4.57
CA LEU A 172 -3.78 12.99 3.13
C LEU A 172 -4.94 13.61 2.34
N GLU A 173 -6.19 13.39 2.74
CA GLU A 173 -7.36 13.99 2.08
C GLU A 173 -7.31 15.53 2.13
N GLU A 174 -6.85 16.09 3.25
CA GLU A 174 -6.76 17.54 3.47
C GLU A 174 -5.56 18.20 2.76
N GLU A 175 -4.39 17.55 2.79
CA GLU A 175 -3.12 18.13 2.35
C GLU A 175 -2.80 17.86 0.87
N ALA A 176 -3.41 16.83 0.26
CA ALA A 176 -3.07 16.38 -1.08
C ALA A 176 -3.51 17.35 -2.19
N ASP A 177 -2.59 17.68 -3.08
CA ASP A 177 -2.86 18.39 -4.33
C ASP A 177 -3.23 17.41 -5.46
N LEU A 178 -2.71 16.18 -5.42
CA LEU A 178 -3.00 15.14 -6.41
C LEU A 178 -4.34 14.44 -6.13
N GLU A 179 -5.19 14.34 -7.15
CA GLU A 179 -6.49 13.67 -7.04
C GLU A 179 -6.33 12.18 -6.70
N GLU A 180 -5.31 11.52 -7.25
CA GLU A 180 -5.00 10.12 -6.97
C GLU A 180 -4.69 9.89 -5.49
N ASN A 181 -4.00 10.84 -4.84
CA ASN A 181 -3.72 10.77 -3.41
C ASN A 181 -4.98 11.05 -2.57
N ARG A 182 -5.88 11.93 -3.02
CA ARG A 182 -7.20 12.11 -2.39
C ARG A 182 -8.07 10.86 -2.49
N GLN A 183 -8.01 10.15 -3.61
CA GLN A 183 -8.69 8.87 -3.78
C GLN A 183 -8.14 7.82 -2.81
N GLU A 184 -6.81 7.67 -2.75
CA GLU A 184 -6.15 6.75 -1.81
C GLU A 184 -6.52 7.09 -0.36
N ALA A 185 -6.60 8.38 -0.02
CA ALA A 185 -7.01 8.84 1.29
C ALA A 185 -8.42 8.36 1.67
N ILE A 186 -9.44 8.61 0.83
CA ILE A 186 -10.82 8.22 1.16
C ILE A 186 -11.02 6.70 1.18
N ILE A 187 -10.28 5.95 0.34
CA ILE A 187 -10.25 4.49 0.37
C ILE A 187 -9.64 4.01 1.70
N GLY A 188 -8.49 4.55 2.07
CA GLY A 188 -7.79 4.23 3.31
C GLY A 188 -8.64 4.52 4.55
N GLN A 189 -9.32 5.67 4.60
CA GLN A 189 -10.25 6.00 5.69
C GLN A 189 -11.39 5.00 5.79
N MET A 190 -12.06 4.67 4.68
CA MET A 190 -13.15 3.68 4.67
C MET A 190 -12.68 2.33 5.20
N ARG A 191 -11.54 1.84 4.70
CA ARG A 191 -10.98 0.55 5.11
C ARG A 191 -10.56 0.56 6.58
N ALA A 192 -9.93 1.63 7.07
CA ALA A 192 -9.52 1.75 8.47
C ALA A 192 -10.73 1.80 9.42
N LEU A 193 -11.74 2.61 9.10
CA LEU A 193 -12.97 2.71 9.89
C LEU A 193 -13.74 1.40 9.95
N SER A 194 -13.82 0.68 8.82
CA SER A 194 -14.44 -0.64 8.76
C SER A 194 -13.72 -1.65 9.67
N LYS A 195 -12.38 -1.61 9.75
CA LYS A 195 -11.59 -2.47 10.65
C LYS A 195 -11.69 -2.10 12.14
N MET A 196 -12.17 -0.89 12.44
CA MET A 196 -12.42 -0.42 13.81
C MET A 196 -13.88 -0.62 14.25
N ASP A 197 -14.70 -1.32 13.45
CA ASP A 197 -16.13 -1.54 13.69
C ASP A 197 -16.94 -0.25 13.95
N ASN A 198 -16.48 0.87 13.38
CA ASN A 198 -17.18 2.16 13.47
C ASN A 198 -18.16 2.29 12.30
N ALA A 199 -19.29 1.57 12.37
CA ALA A 199 -20.28 1.49 11.29
C ALA A 199 -20.76 2.87 10.81
N ALA A 200 -21.09 3.77 11.73
CA ALA A 200 -21.61 5.10 11.39
C ALA A 200 -20.61 5.93 10.58
N SER A 201 -19.34 5.97 11.00
CA SER A 201 -18.30 6.71 10.26
C SER A 201 -17.93 6.00 8.96
N THR A 202 -17.99 4.66 8.94
CA THR A 202 -17.73 3.84 7.75
C THR A 202 -18.73 4.13 6.63
N LEU A 203 -20.02 4.33 6.96
CA LEU A 203 -21.03 4.73 5.96
C LEU A 203 -20.65 6.03 5.24
N SER A 204 -20.30 7.07 5.99
CA SER A 204 -19.91 8.36 5.42
C SER A 204 -18.66 8.24 4.53
N ALA A 205 -17.67 7.45 4.95
CA ALA A 205 -16.46 7.22 4.16
C ALA A 205 -16.76 6.41 2.87
N ALA A 206 -17.58 5.37 2.96
CA ALA A 206 -18.01 4.59 1.79
C ALA A 206 -18.80 5.44 0.78
N GLU A 207 -19.64 6.37 1.25
CA GLU A 207 -20.37 7.29 0.38
C GLU A 207 -19.44 8.25 -0.37
N LYS A 208 -18.37 8.75 0.27
CA LYS A 208 -17.33 9.52 -0.43
C LYS A 208 -16.69 8.71 -1.56
N VAL A 209 -16.35 7.45 -1.31
CA VAL A 209 -15.74 6.55 -2.30
C VAL A 209 -16.70 6.29 -3.47
N ILE A 210 -17.96 5.98 -3.18
CA ILE A 210 -19.00 5.72 -4.19
C ILE A 210 -19.33 6.98 -4.99
N GLY A 211 -19.29 8.16 -4.37
CA GLY A 211 -19.59 9.44 -5.00
C GLY A 211 -18.48 9.97 -5.91
N ASN A 212 -17.26 9.43 -5.85
CA ASN A 212 -16.17 9.84 -6.71
C ASN A 212 -16.29 9.17 -8.10
N SER A 213 -16.67 9.95 -9.12
CA SER A 213 -16.87 9.45 -10.49
C SER A 213 -15.63 8.85 -11.18
N ARG A 214 -14.43 9.13 -10.67
CA ARG A 214 -13.16 8.58 -11.18
C ARG A 214 -12.71 7.33 -10.43
N MET A 215 -13.48 6.89 -9.44
CA MET A 215 -13.18 5.69 -8.67
C MET A 215 -13.32 4.44 -9.53
N ALA A 216 -12.37 3.52 -9.40
CA ALA A 216 -12.42 2.26 -10.13
C ALA A 216 -13.60 1.40 -9.68
N ALA A 217 -14.22 0.65 -10.61
CA ALA A 217 -15.47 -0.05 -10.37
C ALA A 217 -15.36 -1.12 -9.27
N GLU A 218 -14.20 -1.75 -9.14
CA GLU A 218 -13.88 -2.69 -8.07
C GLU A 218 -13.85 -2.02 -6.69
N ILE A 219 -13.31 -0.81 -6.59
CA ILE A 219 -13.27 -0.05 -5.33
C ILE A 219 -14.68 0.45 -4.97
N VAL A 220 -15.48 0.88 -5.96
CA VAL A 220 -16.89 1.22 -5.72
C VAL A 220 -17.68 -0.01 -5.22
N ARG A 221 -17.41 -1.20 -5.76
CA ARG A 221 -18.04 -2.44 -5.30
C ARG A 221 -17.63 -2.80 -3.88
N GLU A 222 -16.34 -2.71 -3.55
CA GLU A 222 -15.84 -2.89 -2.18
C GLU A 222 -16.52 -1.90 -1.22
N ALA A 223 -16.61 -0.63 -1.59
CA ALA A 223 -17.24 0.40 -0.78
C ALA A 223 -18.73 0.12 -0.52
N ARG A 224 -19.48 -0.29 -1.55
CA ARG A 224 -20.88 -0.71 -1.38
C ARG A 224 -21.01 -1.92 -0.47
N PHE A 225 -20.11 -2.88 -0.59
CA PHE A 225 -20.11 -4.08 0.23
C PHE A 225 -19.88 -3.74 1.71
N ILE A 226 -18.88 -2.90 1.98
CA ILE A 226 -18.60 -2.37 3.33
C ILE A 226 -19.78 -1.54 3.85
N LYS A 227 -20.42 -0.74 3.00
CA LYS A 227 -21.61 0.05 3.34
C LYS A 227 -22.80 -0.86 3.73
N ALA A 228 -23.04 -1.93 2.97
CA ALA A 228 -24.09 -2.91 3.26
C ALA A 228 -23.85 -3.61 4.61
N ALA A 229 -22.61 -4.03 4.88
CA ALA A 229 -22.21 -4.60 6.17
C ALA A 229 -22.38 -3.61 7.32
N SER A 230 -22.05 -2.32 7.10
CA SER A 230 -22.24 -1.27 8.11
C SER A 230 -23.72 -1.04 8.42
N TYR A 231 -24.61 -1.07 7.42
CA TYR A 231 -26.06 -1.04 7.68
C TYR A 231 -26.53 -2.25 8.48
N MET A 232 -26.00 -3.44 8.23
CA MET A 232 -26.31 -4.63 9.04
C MET A 232 -25.90 -4.44 10.50
N GLN A 233 -24.71 -3.91 10.77
CA GLN A 233 -24.23 -3.62 12.13
C GLN A 233 -25.12 -2.60 12.86
N LEU A 234 -25.71 -1.66 12.12
CA LEU A 234 -26.64 -0.65 12.65
C LEU A 234 -28.09 -1.13 12.75
N GLY A 235 -28.37 -2.39 12.37
CA GLY A 235 -29.73 -2.96 12.38
C GLY A 235 -30.62 -2.51 11.21
N ASP A 236 -30.06 -1.82 10.22
CA ASP A 236 -30.78 -1.20 9.11
C ASP A 236 -30.87 -2.17 7.91
N ALA A 237 -31.41 -3.37 8.14
CA ALA A 237 -31.41 -4.49 7.19
C ALA A 237 -32.03 -4.15 5.82
N SER A 238 -33.04 -3.26 5.79
CA SER A 238 -33.66 -2.82 4.54
C SER A 238 -32.67 -2.04 3.65
N LYS A 239 -31.81 -1.19 4.23
CA LYS A 239 -30.80 -0.45 3.46
C LYS A 239 -29.66 -1.37 3.04
N ALA A 240 -29.25 -2.28 3.92
CA ALA A 240 -28.27 -3.32 3.59
C ALA A 240 -28.71 -4.16 2.38
N LEU A 241 -29.97 -4.60 2.37
CA LEU A 241 -30.56 -5.35 1.26
C LEU A 241 -30.48 -4.58 -0.06
N GLY A 242 -30.75 -3.27 -0.04
CA GLY A 242 -30.63 -2.41 -1.22
C GLY A 242 -29.22 -2.38 -1.80
N GLU A 243 -28.20 -2.19 -0.95
CA GLU A 243 -26.80 -2.19 -1.39
C GLU A 243 -26.33 -3.58 -1.85
N TYR A 244 -26.69 -4.65 -1.13
CA TYR A 244 -26.36 -6.02 -1.55
C TYR A 244 -26.97 -6.38 -2.91
N ARG A 245 -28.21 -5.97 -3.19
CA ARG A 245 -28.84 -6.20 -4.51
C ARG A 245 -28.06 -5.57 -5.67
N ILE A 246 -27.46 -4.39 -5.45
CA ILE A 246 -26.63 -3.73 -6.46
C ILE A 246 -25.39 -4.57 -6.76
N ILE A 247 -24.72 -5.06 -5.72
CA ILE A 247 -23.46 -5.82 -5.85
C ILE A 247 -23.71 -7.23 -6.38
N ALA A 248 -24.82 -7.85 -5.97
CA ALA A 248 -25.25 -9.18 -6.38
C ALA A 248 -25.46 -9.31 -7.90
N ALA A 249 -25.64 -8.20 -8.63
CA ALA A 249 -25.74 -8.20 -10.08
C ALA A 249 -24.52 -8.82 -10.79
N ASN A 250 -23.34 -8.83 -10.15
CA ASN A 250 -22.12 -9.45 -10.70
C ASN A 250 -21.56 -10.57 -9.80
N PRO A 251 -22.15 -11.77 -9.82
CA PRO A 251 -21.75 -12.90 -8.96
C PRO A 251 -20.37 -13.49 -9.30
N SER A 252 -19.72 -13.05 -10.39
CA SER A 252 -18.35 -13.48 -10.70
C SER A 252 -17.30 -12.85 -9.79
N SER A 253 -17.62 -11.70 -9.18
CA SER A 253 -16.80 -11.07 -8.14
C SER A 253 -17.02 -11.71 -6.77
N ARG A 254 -16.02 -11.65 -5.90
CA ARG A 254 -16.12 -12.21 -4.54
C ARG A 254 -17.25 -11.55 -3.75
N GLU A 255 -17.30 -10.22 -3.78
CA GLU A 255 -18.35 -9.45 -3.10
C GLU A 255 -19.73 -9.72 -3.70
N GLY A 256 -19.81 -9.91 -5.02
CA GLY A 256 -21.06 -10.22 -5.72
C GLY A 256 -21.65 -11.57 -5.34
N ALA A 257 -20.81 -12.60 -5.27
CA ALA A 257 -21.23 -13.94 -4.84
C ALA A 257 -21.72 -13.95 -3.38
N GLU A 258 -20.98 -13.31 -2.49
CA GLU A 258 -21.39 -13.14 -1.10
C GLU A 258 -22.70 -12.35 -1.00
N SER A 259 -22.81 -11.25 -1.75
CA SER A 259 -24.01 -10.42 -1.78
C SER A 259 -25.24 -11.18 -2.28
N LYS A 260 -25.10 -12.08 -3.27
CA LYS A 260 -26.20 -12.95 -3.72
C LYS A 260 -26.75 -13.80 -2.58
N TYR A 261 -25.87 -14.46 -1.84
CA TYR A 261 -26.26 -15.22 -0.64
C TYR A 261 -26.89 -14.30 0.42
N MET A 262 -26.30 -13.13 0.69
CA MET A 262 -26.81 -12.19 1.69
C MET A 262 -28.21 -11.66 1.34
N VAL A 263 -28.51 -11.39 0.06
CA VAL A 263 -29.87 -11.01 -0.39
C VAL A 263 -30.86 -12.12 -0.06
N ALA A 264 -30.56 -13.37 -0.44
CA ALA A 264 -31.43 -14.51 -0.16
C ALA A 264 -31.63 -14.71 1.35
N GLN A 265 -30.55 -14.63 2.13
CA GLN A 265 -30.60 -14.77 3.59
C GLN A 265 -31.45 -13.68 4.25
N LEU A 266 -31.34 -12.43 3.80
CA LEU A 266 -32.13 -11.32 4.32
C LEU A 266 -33.61 -11.45 3.98
N LEU A 267 -33.93 -11.90 2.76
CA LEU A 267 -35.32 -12.19 2.36
C LEU A 267 -35.91 -13.33 3.18
N TYR A 268 -35.14 -14.40 3.40
CA TYR A 268 -35.54 -15.50 4.26
C TYR A 268 -35.83 -15.05 5.69
N ASN A 269 -34.95 -14.22 6.26
CA ASN A 269 -35.12 -13.67 7.61
C ASN A 269 -36.35 -12.74 7.71
N ASP A 270 -36.73 -12.08 6.62
CA ASP A 270 -37.95 -11.25 6.50
C ASP A 270 -39.21 -12.07 6.16
N ASN A 271 -39.14 -13.41 6.28
CA ASN A 271 -40.20 -14.38 5.92
C ASN A 271 -40.63 -14.37 4.45
N LYS A 272 -39.87 -13.72 3.56
CA LYS A 272 -40.08 -13.70 2.11
C LYS A 272 -39.42 -14.92 1.45
N THR A 273 -39.90 -16.11 1.84
CA THR A 273 -39.23 -17.37 1.47
C THR A 273 -39.29 -17.68 -0.03
N ASP A 274 -40.35 -17.26 -0.73
CA ASP A 274 -40.44 -17.41 -2.20
C ASP A 274 -39.41 -16.54 -2.91
N GLU A 275 -39.33 -15.24 -2.56
CA GLU A 275 -38.32 -14.33 -3.11
C GLU A 275 -36.89 -14.81 -2.80
N ALA A 276 -36.65 -15.36 -1.61
CA ALA A 276 -35.36 -15.93 -1.24
C ALA A 276 -34.98 -17.13 -2.12
N ALA A 277 -35.93 -18.03 -2.40
CA ALA A 277 -35.70 -19.16 -3.28
C ALA A 277 -35.44 -18.73 -4.73
N GLU A 278 -36.20 -17.75 -5.24
CA GLU A 278 -35.98 -17.17 -6.57
C GLU A 278 -34.58 -16.56 -6.70
N GLU A 279 -34.11 -15.83 -5.68
CA GLU A 279 -32.76 -15.26 -5.66
C GLU A 279 -31.67 -16.34 -5.71
N ILE A 280 -31.87 -17.46 -5.01
CA ILE A 280 -30.95 -18.61 -5.04
C ILE A 280 -30.94 -19.25 -6.43
N PHE A 281 -32.10 -19.47 -7.05
CA PHE A 281 -32.15 -20.02 -8.40
C PHE A 281 -31.51 -19.09 -9.44
N ASP A 282 -31.72 -17.78 -9.33
CA ASP A 282 -31.01 -16.80 -10.17
C ASP A 282 -29.49 -16.90 -10.00
N PHE A 283 -29.00 -17.02 -8.75
CA PHE A 283 -27.58 -17.20 -8.47
C PHE A 283 -27.00 -18.47 -9.13
N VAL A 284 -27.70 -19.60 -9.00
CA VAL A 284 -27.33 -20.87 -9.63
C VAL A 284 -27.30 -20.74 -11.15
N SER A 285 -28.31 -20.09 -11.75
CA SER A 285 -28.41 -19.95 -13.20
C SER A 285 -27.29 -19.09 -13.80
N LYS A 286 -26.87 -18.03 -13.10
CA LYS A 286 -25.77 -17.15 -13.52
C LYS A 286 -24.40 -17.79 -13.31
N GLY A 287 -24.28 -18.66 -12.32
CA GLY A 287 -23.03 -19.31 -11.94
C GLY A 287 -22.04 -18.36 -11.25
N THR A 288 -21.06 -18.96 -10.57
CA THR A 288 -19.94 -18.22 -9.95
C THR A 288 -18.72 -19.13 -9.78
N PRO A 289 -17.49 -18.60 -9.86
CA PRO A 289 -16.31 -19.33 -9.39
C PRO A 289 -16.28 -19.48 -7.86
N HIS A 290 -17.06 -18.69 -7.12
CA HIS A 290 -17.06 -18.66 -5.65
C HIS A 290 -17.99 -19.75 -5.07
N GLN A 291 -17.56 -21.00 -5.18
CA GLN A 291 -18.35 -22.20 -4.83
C GLN A 291 -18.86 -22.19 -3.39
N TYR A 292 -18.10 -21.60 -2.44
CA TYR A 292 -18.53 -21.47 -1.05
C TYR A 292 -19.89 -20.78 -0.91
N TRP A 293 -20.07 -19.64 -1.57
CA TRP A 293 -21.33 -18.88 -1.49
C TRP A 293 -22.47 -19.58 -2.21
N MET A 294 -22.19 -20.28 -3.31
CA MET A 294 -23.17 -21.12 -3.98
C MET A 294 -23.65 -22.25 -3.05
N ALA A 295 -22.74 -22.89 -2.33
CA ALA A 295 -23.07 -23.95 -1.37
C ALA A 295 -23.89 -23.43 -0.19
N ARG A 296 -23.54 -22.25 0.37
CA ARG A 296 -24.35 -21.58 1.40
C ARG A 296 -25.79 -21.31 0.93
N SER A 297 -25.96 -20.93 -0.33
CA SER A 297 -27.28 -20.75 -0.94
C SER A 297 -28.07 -22.06 -1.09
N PHE A 298 -27.43 -23.19 -1.44
CA PHE A 298 -28.10 -24.50 -1.44
C PHE A 298 -28.55 -24.93 -0.05
N ILE A 299 -27.73 -24.68 0.98
CA ILE A 299 -28.11 -24.95 2.36
C ILE A 299 -29.33 -24.10 2.75
N LEU A 300 -29.32 -22.80 2.42
CA LEU A 300 -30.48 -21.93 2.69
C LEU A 300 -31.73 -22.38 1.91
N LEU A 301 -31.59 -22.85 0.68
CA LEU A 301 -32.70 -23.41 -0.09
C LEU A 301 -33.28 -24.64 0.61
N SER A 302 -32.44 -25.51 1.15
CA SER A 302 -32.91 -26.67 1.94
C SER A 302 -33.69 -26.23 3.19
N ASP A 303 -33.27 -25.16 3.85
CA ASP A 303 -33.97 -24.58 5.00
C ASP A 303 -35.36 -24.05 4.61
N ILE A 304 -35.47 -23.41 3.45
CA ILE A 304 -36.74 -22.92 2.90
C ILE A 304 -37.71 -24.09 2.67
N TYR A 305 -37.27 -25.16 2.02
CA TYR A 305 -38.11 -26.35 1.79
C TYR A 305 -38.48 -27.05 3.09
N ALA A 306 -37.53 -27.21 4.01
CA ALA A 306 -37.80 -27.79 5.33
C ALA A 306 -38.81 -26.95 6.13
N GLY A 307 -38.76 -25.62 6.02
CA GLY A 307 -39.74 -24.70 6.61
C GLY A 307 -41.16 -24.89 6.07
N ARG A 308 -41.29 -25.39 4.83
CA ARG A 308 -42.56 -25.79 4.19
C ARG A 308 -42.98 -27.23 4.50
N GLN A 309 -42.22 -27.92 5.35
CA GLN A 309 -42.36 -29.37 5.63
C GLN A 309 -42.12 -30.26 4.39
N GLU A 310 -41.46 -29.72 3.36
CA GLU A 310 -41.06 -30.44 2.16
C GLU A 310 -39.69 -31.12 2.39
N TYR A 311 -39.62 -32.01 3.38
CA TYR A 311 -38.36 -32.59 3.84
C TYR A 311 -37.66 -33.43 2.78
N PHE A 312 -38.41 -34.10 1.90
CA PHE A 312 -37.82 -34.87 0.79
C PHE A 312 -37.03 -33.96 -0.18
N GLN A 313 -37.59 -32.82 -0.57
CA GLN A 313 -36.90 -31.83 -1.41
C GLN A 313 -35.69 -31.24 -0.66
N ALA A 314 -35.86 -30.92 0.62
CA ALA A 314 -34.77 -30.36 1.44
C ALA A 314 -33.57 -31.31 1.53
N THR A 315 -33.80 -32.62 1.74
CA THR A 315 -32.73 -33.62 1.80
C THR A 315 -32.06 -33.82 0.45
N GLN A 316 -32.82 -33.82 -0.67
CA GLN A 316 -32.25 -33.94 -2.01
C GLN A 316 -31.25 -32.83 -2.35
N TYR A 317 -31.54 -31.56 -2.00
CA TYR A 317 -30.59 -30.47 -2.22
C TYR A 317 -29.30 -30.64 -1.41
N LEU A 318 -29.40 -31.10 -0.16
CA LEU A 318 -28.25 -31.34 0.70
C LEU A 318 -27.41 -32.54 0.25
N GLU A 319 -28.05 -33.62 -0.20
CA GLU A 319 -27.36 -34.78 -0.78
C GLU A 319 -26.61 -34.40 -2.06
N SER A 320 -27.28 -33.70 -2.98
CA SER A 320 -26.66 -33.19 -4.20
C SER A 320 -25.48 -32.26 -3.88
N LEU A 321 -25.59 -31.41 -2.85
CA LEU A 321 -24.50 -30.55 -2.41
C LEU A 321 -23.31 -31.37 -1.90
N LEU A 322 -23.55 -32.36 -1.03
CA LEU A 322 -22.50 -33.19 -0.44
C LEU A 322 -21.79 -34.10 -1.44
N GLU A 323 -22.47 -34.50 -2.51
CA GLU A 323 -21.90 -35.26 -3.62
C GLU A 323 -20.95 -34.41 -4.48
N ASN A 324 -21.29 -33.14 -4.71
CA ASN A 324 -20.58 -32.27 -5.65
C ASN A 324 -19.57 -31.31 -4.99
N TYR A 325 -19.74 -30.97 -3.71
CA TYR A 325 -18.88 -30.03 -2.99
C TYR A 325 -17.71 -30.74 -2.30
N THR A 326 -16.52 -30.64 -2.88
CA THR A 326 -15.35 -31.42 -2.43
C THR A 326 -14.44 -30.71 -1.43
N SER A 327 -14.63 -29.41 -1.18
CA SER A 327 -13.80 -28.68 -0.21
C SER A 327 -14.00 -29.21 1.21
N THR A 328 -12.88 -29.36 1.94
CA THR A 328 -12.83 -29.82 3.33
C THR A 328 -12.28 -28.76 4.29
N ASP A 329 -11.90 -27.59 3.77
CA ASP A 329 -11.23 -26.54 4.55
C ASP A 329 -12.21 -25.49 5.11
N ASP A 330 -13.51 -25.74 4.98
CA ASP A 330 -14.60 -24.85 5.36
C ASP A 330 -15.74 -25.58 6.11
N ASP A 331 -16.77 -24.84 6.49
CA ASP A 331 -17.89 -25.33 7.30
C ASP A 331 -19.01 -26.02 6.49
N ILE A 332 -18.96 -26.01 5.16
CA ILE A 332 -20.09 -26.37 4.29
C ILE A 332 -20.52 -27.83 4.49
N ARG A 333 -19.58 -28.78 4.38
CA ARG A 333 -19.91 -30.21 4.44
C ARG A 333 -20.46 -30.59 5.82
N THR A 334 -19.89 -30.01 6.88
CA THR A 334 -20.36 -30.23 8.26
C THR A 334 -21.77 -29.68 8.45
N LEU A 335 -22.02 -28.44 8.03
CA LEU A 335 -23.34 -27.81 8.15
C LEU A 335 -24.41 -28.55 7.34
N ALA A 336 -24.09 -28.91 6.09
CA ALA A 336 -24.99 -29.65 5.22
C ALA A 336 -25.32 -31.05 5.78
N GLY A 337 -24.31 -31.77 6.29
CA GLY A 337 -24.50 -33.08 6.92
C GLY A 337 -25.39 -33.03 8.17
N GLN A 338 -25.17 -32.05 9.05
CA GLN A 338 -26.00 -31.87 10.24
C GLN A 338 -27.47 -31.61 9.89
N LYS A 339 -27.73 -30.73 8.91
CA LYS A 339 -29.08 -30.45 8.44
C LYS A 339 -29.72 -31.64 7.73
N LEU A 340 -28.93 -32.40 6.97
CA LEU A 340 -29.41 -33.59 6.28
C LEU A 340 -29.94 -34.64 7.27
N GLU A 341 -29.18 -34.93 8.33
CA GLU A 341 -29.62 -35.83 9.40
C GLU A 341 -30.87 -35.30 10.11
N GLN A 342 -30.90 -33.99 10.39
CA GLN A 342 -32.06 -33.34 11.02
C GLN A 342 -33.34 -33.47 10.16
N TYR A 343 -33.24 -33.29 8.85
CA TYR A 343 -34.38 -33.34 7.93
C TYR A 343 -34.81 -34.77 7.60
N LYS A 344 -33.87 -35.72 7.51
CA LYS A 344 -34.19 -37.15 7.38
C LYS A 344 -34.98 -37.69 8.56
N ALA A 345 -34.70 -37.21 9.77
CA ALA A 345 -35.45 -37.60 10.98
C ALA A 345 -36.92 -37.11 10.99
N LYS A 346 -37.29 -36.20 10.08
CA LYS A 346 -38.64 -35.62 9.96
C LYS A 346 -39.41 -36.07 8.71
N GLN A 347 -38.73 -36.78 7.81
CA GLN A 347 -39.32 -37.45 6.66
C GLN A 347 -40.05 -38.72 7.11
#